data_AF-A0A7I4KD06-F1
#
_entry.id   AF-A0A7I4KD06-F1
#
_cell.length_a   1.000
_cell.length_b   1.000
_cell.length_c   1.000
_cell.angle_alpha   90.00
_cell.angle_beta   90.00
_cell.angle_gamma   90.00
#
_symmetry.space_group_name_H-M   'P 1'
#
loop_
_entity.id
_entity.type
_entity.pdbx_description
1 polymer ?
#
loop_
_entity_poly.entity_id
_entity_poly.type
_entity_poly.pdbx_seq_one_letter_code
_entity_poly.pdbx_strand_id
1 'polypeptide(L)'
;MLDKYKLTAHRHIQWLADSTGRNTNAVNDSFVNSEGRACRNTIQGRTSVTDDRGYTCERAFLMSNGCCEVGTQSLRFSCVWCDLYTGCCSHYEQCVSCCLKPEQKNILLKMIESTSGHRLRQILSATDQFELCMLKCRTSSNSVHSENKYKSEKMKYCYKQEPNRPFSR
;
A
#
# COMPACT_ATOMS: atom_id res chain seq x y z
N MET A 1 0.33 -11.91 -24.92
CA MET A 1 -0.42 -12.41 -23.75
C MET A 1 -0.22 -11.54 -22.51
N LEU A 2 1.02 -11.25 -22.09
CA LEU A 2 1.31 -10.43 -20.89
C LEU A 2 0.63 -9.06 -20.89
N ASP A 3 0.53 -8.39 -22.03
CA ASP A 3 -0.08 -7.05 -22.11
C ASP A 3 -1.61 -7.08 -21.88
N LYS A 4 -2.29 -8.12 -22.39
CA LYS A 4 -3.71 -8.35 -22.09
C LYS A 4 -3.94 -8.61 -20.59
N TYR A 5 -2.99 -9.30 -19.93
CA TYR A 5 -3.03 -9.54 -18.49
C TYR A 5 -2.84 -8.23 -17.69
N LYS A 6 -1.89 -7.37 -18.06
CA LYS A 6 -1.68 -6.06 -17.43
C LYS A 6 -2.90 -5.13 -17.60
N LEU A 7 -3.48 -5.10 -18.80
CA LEU A 7 -4.72 -4.37 -19.07
C LEU A 7 -5.91 -4.85 -18.22
N THR A 8 -6.01 -6.17 -18.00
CA THR A 8 -7.06 -6.76 -17.18
C THR A 8 -6.85 -6.43 -15.70
N ALA A 9 -5.60 -6.47 -15.23
CA ALA A 9 -5.22 -6.05 -13.88
C ALA A 9 -5.65 -4.62 -13.54
N HIS A 10 -5.41 -3.68 -14.47
CA HIS A 10 -5.83 -2.29 -14.30
C HIS A 10 -7.33 -2.14 -14.05
N ARG A 11 -8.14 -3.02 -14.63
CA ARG A 11 -9.61 -2.97 -14.53
C ARG A 11 -10.17 -3.63 -13.28
N HIS A 12 -9.45 -4.58 -12.67
CA HIS A 12 -9.97 -5.35 -11.54
C HIS A 12 -9.65 -4.69 -10.19
N ILE A 13 -8.55 -3.95 -10.09
CA ILE A 13 -8.13 -3.33 -8.83
C ILE A 13 -9.04 -2.14 -8.52
N GLN A 14 -9.73 -2.20 -7.39
CA GLN A 14 -10.46 -1.06 -6.84
C GLN A 14 -9.49 -0.04 -6.24
N TRP A 15 -9.43 1.16 -6.81
CA TRP A 15 -8.54 2.24 -6.37
C TRP A 15 -9.25 3.21 -5.43
N LEU A 16 -8.55 3.65 -4.38
CA LEU A 16 -9.09 4.68 -3.48
C LEU A 16 -9.28 6.03 -4.19
N ALA A 17 -8.41 6.36 -5.14
CA ALA A 17 -8.51 7.58 -5.95
C ALA A 17 -9.78 7.67 -6.81
N ASP A 18 -10.40 6.54 -7.16
CA ASP A 18 -11.62 6.53 -7.98
C ASP A 18 -12.89 6.67 -7.13
N SER A 19 -12.77 6.41 -5.82
CA SER A 19 -13.90 6.50 -4.87
C SER A 19 -14.20 7.94 -4.45
N THR A 20 -13.23 8.85 -4.57
CA THR A 20 -13.39 10.27 -4.22
C THR A 20 -14.19 11.07 -5.25
N GLY A 21 -14.37 10.55 -6.47
CA GLY A 21 -15.05 11.25 -7.57
C GLY A 21 -16.53 10.90 -7.79
N ARG A 22 -17.09 9.95 -7.03
CA ARG A 22 -18.45 9.44 -7.27
C ARG A 22 -19.55 10.09 -6.42
N ASN A 23 -19.23 11.09 -5.61
CA ASN A 23 -20.18 11.74 -4.71
C ASN A 23 -20.30 13.25 -4.97
N THR A 24 -20.64 13.62 -6.21
CA THR A 24 -21.15 14.96 -6.52
C THR A 24 -22.66 14.98 -6.34
N ASN A 25 -23.13 14.75 -5.11
CA ASN A 25 -24.43 15.17 -4.63
C ASN A 25 -24.22 15.58 -3.18
N ALA A 26 -24.35 16.88 -2.92
CA ALA A 26 -24.05 17.51 -1.65
C ALA A 26 -24.80 16.85 -0.49
N VAL A 27 -24.07 16.20 0.41
CA VAL A 27 -24.43 16.04 1.82
C VAL A 27 -23.14 16.20 2.62
N ASN A 28 -23.20 17.10 3.61
CA ASN A 28 -22.14 17.49 4.54
C ASN A 28 -21.10 16.40 4.82
N ASP A 29 -19.82 16.81 4.79
CA ASP A 29 -18.66 16.08 5.33
C ASP A 29 -18.71 16.03 6.87
N SER A 30 -19.84 15.53 7.37
CA SER A 30 -19.97 15.00 8.71
C SER A 30 -19.62 13.53 8.58
N PHE A 31 -18.49 13.13 9.16
CA PHE A 31 -18.26 11.81 9.75
C PHE A 31 -19.12 10.73 9.07
N VAL A 32 -18.65 10.15 7.95
CA VAL A 32 -19.22 8.87 7.52
C VAL A 32 -18.90 7.92 8.66
N ASN A 33 -19.91 7.77 9.50
CA ASN A 33 -19.92 6.93 10.65
C ASN A 33 -19.83 5.50 10.12
N SER A 34 -18.59 5.04 9.93
CA SER A 34 -18.27 3.65 9.66
C SER A 34 -18.38 2.81 10.93
N GLU A 35 -19.29 3.15 11.85
CA GLU A 35 -19.60 2.37 13.05
C GLU A 35 -20.14 0.97 12.71
N GLY A 36 -20.49 0.69 11.45
CA GLY A 36 -20.94 -0.62 11.00
C GLY A 36 -20.03 -1.38 10.02
N ARG A 37 -19.00 -0.77 9.43
CA ARG A 37 -18.15 -1.45 8.44
C ARG A 37 -16.87 -1.97 9.09
N ALA A 38 -16.70 -3.28 9.08
CA ALA A 38 -15.43 -3.90 9.47
C ALA A 38 -14.32 -3.49 8.49
N CYS A 39 -13.14 -3.16 9.04
CA CYS A 39 -11.95 -2.91 8.25
C CYS A 39 -11.10 -4.16 8.16
N ARG A 40 -10.46 -4.37 7.00
CA ARG A 40 -9.27 -5.22 6.97
C ARG A 40 -8.09 -4.41 7.49
N ASN A 41 -7.12 -5.10 8.06
CA ASN A 41 -5.92 -4.45 8.58
C ASN A 41 -4.68 -5.34 8.43
N THR A 42 -3.51 -4.73 8.58
CA THR A 42 -2.23 -5.45 8.56
C THR A 42 -2.06 -6.26 9.84
N ILE A 43 -1.68 -7.54 9.70
CA ILE A 43 -1.53 -8.47 10.83
C ILE A 43 -0.07 -8.62 11.27
N GLN A 44 0.88 -8.23 10.41
CA GLN A 44 2.30 -8.56 10.53
C GLN A 44 3.04 -7.79 11.65
N GLY A 45 2.72 -6.52 11.88
CA GLY A 45 3.38 -5.69 12.88
C GLY A 45 3.01 -6.04 14.32
N ARG A 46 4.00 -6.03 15.20
CA ARG A 46 3.81 -6.32 16.63
C ARG A 46 3.14 -5.18 17.39
N THR A 47 3.42 -3.93 17.03
CA THR A 47 3.02 -2.73 17.81
C THR A 47 2.04 -1.83 17.07
N SER A 48 2.15 -1.74 15.75
CA SER A 48 1.35 -0.87 14.90
C SER A 48 0.55 -1.67 13.89
N VAL A 49 -0.55 -1.09 13.43
CA VAL A 49 -1.46 -1.66 12.44
C VAL A 49 -1.89 -0.56 11.47
N THR A 50 -2.00 -0.91 10.18
CA THR A 50 -2.63 -0.08 9.15
C THR A 50 -3.91 -0.74 8.67
N ASP A 51 -5.02 0.00 8.69
CA ASP A 51 -6.30 -0.46 8.16
C ASP A 51 -6.47 -0.16 6.64
N ASP A 52 -7.49 -0.75 6.02
CA ASP A 52 -7.79 -0.59 4.59
C ASP A 52 -8.37 0.80 4.22
N ARG A 53 -8.67 1.64 5.21
CA ARG A 53 -8.97 3.07 5.04
C ARG A 53 -7.70 3.92 5.01
N GLY A 54 -6.56 3.32 5.35
CA GLY A 54 -5.23 3.90 5.35
C GLY A 54 -4.79 4.53 6.66
N TYR A 55 -5.54 4.36 7.74
CA TYR A 55 -5.13 4.80 9.08
C TYR A 55 -4.12 3.85 9.67
N THR A 56 -3.04 4.40 10.20
CA THR A 56 -2.06 3.68 11.02
C THR A 56 -2.25 4.07 12.48
N CYS A 57 -2.37 3.11 13.37
CA CYS A 57 -2.47 3.31 14.81
C CYS A 57 -1.66 2.25 15.57
N GLU A 58 -1.41 2.48 16.86
CA GLU A 58 -0.97 1.39 17.73
C GLU A 58 -2.08 0.38 17.93
N ARG A 59 -1.72 -0.89 18.17
CA ARG A 59 -2.70 -1.96 18.39
C ARG A 59 -3.65 -1.68 19.55
N ALA A 60 -3.24 -0.90 20.55
CA ALA A 60 -4.08 -0.49 21.67
C ALA A 60 -5.29 0.37 21.24
N PHE A 61 -5.19 1.05 20.09
CA PHE A 61 -6.24 1.89 19.51
C PHE A 61 -6.93 1.21 18.30
N LEU A 62 -6.75 -0.11 18.15
CA LEU A 62 -7.47 -0.91 17.17
C LEU A 62 -8.84 -1.30 17.74
N MET A 63 -9.89 -0.86 17.08
CA MET A 63 -11.27 -1.15 17.48
C MET A 63 -11.64 -2.61 17.18
N SER A 64 -12.70 -3.10 17.82
CA SER A 64 -13.19 -4.49 17.65
C SER A 64 -13.63 -4.82 16.22
N ASN A 65 -14.02 -3.82 15.43
CA ASN A 65 -14.35 -3.96 14.01
C ASN A 65 -13.11 -4.02 13.09
N GLY A 66 -11.90 -4.05 13.66
CA GLY A 66 -10.64 -4.13 12.92
C GLY A 66 -10.16 -2.79 12.34
N CYS A 67 -10.84 -1.69 12.62
CA CYS A 67 -10.49 -0.35 12.18
C CYS A 67 -9.63 0.37 13.23
N CYS A 68 -8.75 1.28 12.80
CA CYS A 68 -8.11 2.20 13.73
C CYS A 68 -9.10 3.28 14.20
N GLU A 69 -9.06 3.62 15.49
CA GLU A 69 -9.82 4.75 16.02
C GLU A 69 -9.37 6.06 15.37
N VAL A 70 -10.31 6.86 14.85
CA VAL A 70 -9.99 8.12 14.17
C VAL A 70 -9.78 9.21 15.21
N GLY A 71 -8.56 9.71 15.31
CA GLY A 71 -8.21 10.77 16.26
C GLY A 71 -6.71 11.04 16.30
N THR A 72 -6.24 11.60 17.41
CA THR A 72 -4.82 11.97 17.62
C THR A 72 -3.86 10.78 17.60
N GLN A 73 -4.36 9.58 17.87
CA GLN A 73 -3.58 8.33 17.93
C GLN A 73 -3.50 7.60 16.58
N SER A 74 -4.05 8.19 15.52
CA SER A 74 -4.08 7.60 14.18
C SER A 74 -3.58 8.56 13.13
N LEU A 75 -2.78 8.07 12.18
CA LEU A 75 -2.33 8.86 11.05
C LEU A 75 -2.79 8.21 9.76
N ARG A 76 -3.56 8.96 8.97
CA ARG A 76 -4.02 8.49 7.66
C ARG A 76 -2.98 8.74 6.59
N PHE A 77 -2.70 7.71 5.80
CA PHE A 77 -1.79 7.77 4.66
C PHE A 77 -0.42 8.36 5.01
N SER A 78 0.12 8.06 6.18
CA SER A 78 1.37 8.64 6.62
C SER A 78 2.54 8.09 5.79
N CYS A 79 3.57 8.90 5.55
CA CYS A 79 4.82 8.47 4.90
C CYS A 79 6.07 8.85 5.72
N VAL A 80 5.93 9.15 7.02
CA VAL A 80 7.01 9.74 7.86
C VAL A 80 8.30 8.91 7.85
N TRP A 81 8.18 7.57 7.83
CA TRP A 81 9.33 6.66 7.82
C TRP A 81 9.65 6.05 6.45
N CYS A 82 9.27 6.77 5.40
CA CYS A 82 9.50 6.38 4.02
C CYS A 82 10.41 7.37 3.32
N ASP A 83 11.38 6.87 2.58
CA ASP A 83 12.04 7.64 1.55
C ASP A 83 11.11 7.71 0.34
N LEU A 84 10.63 8.92 0.03
CA LEU A 84 9.70 9.17 -1.07
C LEU A 84 10.36 9.00 -2.45
N TYR A 85 11.68 9.11 -2.56
CA TYR A 85 12.38 8.91 -3.83
C TYR A 85 12.42 7.42 -4.18
N THR A 86 12.94 6.59 -3.28
CA THR A 86 12.99 5.13 -3.48
C THR A 86 11.63 4.45 -3.29
N GLY A 87 10.72 5.07 -2.53
CA GLY A 87 9.45 4.47 -2.15
C GLY A 87 9.59 3.31 -1.19
N CYS A 88 10.67 3.30 -0.42
CA CYS A 88 10.98 2.30 0.59
C CYS A 88 10.86 2.91 1.99
N CYS A 89 10.44 2.09 2.95
CA CYS A 89 10.16 2.48 4.33
C CYS A 89 10.83 1.54 5.31
N SER A 90 11.02 2.02 6.54
CA SER A 90 11.57 1.21 7.63
C SER A 90 10.56 0.28 8.29
N HIS A 91 9.29 0.65 8.26
CA HIS A 91 8.19 -0.13 8.84
C HIS A 91 7.20 -0.57 7.76
N TYR A 92 6.68 -1.79 7.91
CA TYR A 92 5.77 -2.38 6.94
C TYR A 92 4.44 -1.64 6.89
N GLU A 93 3.86 -1.37 8.06
CA GLU A 93 2.61 -0.64 8.25
C GLU A 93 2.68 0.74 7.61
N GLN A 94 3.83 1.40 7.75
CA GLN A 94 4.10 2.70 7.14
C GLN A 94 4.18 2.62 5.62
N CYS A 95 4.81 1.57 5.08
CA CYS A 95 4.83 1.32 3.64
C CYS A 95 3.42 1.13 3.09
N VAL A 96 2.59 0.32 3.76
CA VAL A 96 1.21 0.08 3.36
C VAL A 96 0.41 1.39 3.40
N SER A 97 0.48 2.14 4.51
CA SER A 97 -0.23 3.42 4.65
C SER A 97 0.18 4.44 3.58
N CYS A 98 1.48 4.59 3.34
CA CYS A 98 2.00 5.49 2.32
C CYS A 98 1.59 5.06 0.89
N CYS A 99 1.59 3.75 0.62
CA CYS A 99 1.18 3.17 -0.66
C CYS A 99 -0.31 3.37 -0.97
N LEU A 100 -1.16 3.42 0.07
CA LEU A 100 -2.60 3.64 -0.06
C LEU A 100 -2.97 5.08 -0.46
N LYS A 101 -2.03 6.03 -0.40
CA LYS A 101 -2.26 7.41 -0.87
C LYS A 101 -2.86 7.41 -2.27
N PRO A 102 -3.94 8.17 -2.52
CA PRO A 102 -4.55 8.29 -3.85
C PRO A 102 -3.54 8.69 -4.95
N GLU A 103 -2.55 9.52 -4.61
CA GLU A 103 -1.53 10.01 -5.52
C GLU A 103 -0.58 8.89 -6.01
N GLN A 104 -0.54 7.75 -5.31
CA GLN A 104 0.33 6.62 -5.68
C GLN A 104 -0.26 5.76 -6.78
N LYS A 105 -1.53 5.95 -7.18
CA LYS A 105 -2.18 5.14 -8.22
C LYS A 105 -1.32 5.01 -9.49
N ASN A 106 -0.84 6.13 -10.03
CA ASN A 106 -0.02 6.12 -11.25
C ASN A 106 1.31 5.39 -11.09
N ILE A 107 1.90 5.45 -9.90
CA ILE A 107 3.17 4.78 -9.59
C ILE A 107 2.95 3.27 -9.46
N LEU A 108 1.83 2.86 -8.85
CA LEU A 108 1.44 1.47 -8.69
C LEU A 108 1.07 0.82 -10.03
N LEU A 109 0.40 1.56 -10.93
CA LEU A 109 0.13 1.09 -12.30
C LEU A 109 1.43 0.84 -13.06
N LYS A 110 2.37 1.79 -13.07
CA LYS A 110 3.71 1.60 -13.67
C LYS A 110 4.47 0.42 -13.06
N MET A 111 4.30 0.19 -11.76
CA MET A 111 4.89 -0.95 -11.07
C MET A 111 4.28 -2.29 -11.54
N ILE A 112 2.96 -2.36 -11.73
CA ILE A 112 2.29 -3.54 -12.30
C ILE A 112 2.76 -3.78 -13.73
N GLU A 113 2.85 -2.72 -14.54
CA GLU A 113 3.32 -2.80 -15.93
C GLU A 113 4.78 -3.27 -16.05
N SER A 114 5.64 -2.90 -15.11
CA SER A 114 7.05 -3.30 -15.09
C SER A 114 7.30 -4.64 -14.39
N THR A 115 6.30 -5.21 -13.70
CA THR A 115 6.42 -6.52 -13.04
C THR A 115 6.07 -7.65 -14.00
N SER A 116 6.81 -8.76 -13.91
CA SER A 116 6.59 -9.96 -14.74
C SER A 116 6.71 -11.26 -13.92
N GLY A 117 6.43 -12.39 -14.57
CA GLY A 117 6.61 -13.72 -13.99
C GLY A 117 5.73 -14.03 -12.78
N HIS A 118 6.26 -14.79 -11.82
CA HIS A 118 5.55 -15.22 -10.61
C HIS A 118 5.11 -14.04 -9.73
N ARG A 119 5.95 -13.00 -9.64
CA ARG A 119 5.66 -11.81 -8.84
C ARG A 119 4.46 -11.03 -9.39
N LEU A 120 4.32 -10.97 -10.73
CA LEU A 120 3.14 -10.38 -11.35
C LEU A 120 1.89 -11.14 -10.91
N ARG A 121 1.88 -12.49 -11.02
CA ARG A 121 0.72 -13.31 -10.63
C ARG A 121 0.30 -13.09 -9.17
N GLN A 122 1.25 -12.94 -8.25
CA GLN A 122 0.96 -12.61 -6.85
C GLN A 122 0.31 -11.22 -6.73
N ILE A 123 0.91 -10.19 -7.33
CA ILE A 123 0.38 -8.81 -7.29
C ILE A 123 -1.02 -8.74 -7.92
N LEU A 124 -1.27 -9.54 -8.97
CA LEU A 124 -2.56 -9.59 -9.67
C LEU A 124 -3.65 -10.36 -8.92
N SER A 125 -3.34 -11.07 -7.84
CA SER A 125 -4.39 -11.65 -6.99
C SER A 125 -5.09 -10.61 -6.12
N ALA A 126 -4.54 -9.39 -6.03
CA ALA A 126 -5.14 -8.31 -5.27
C ALA A 126 -6.43 -7.81 -5.91
N THR A 127 -7.50 -7.70 -5.12
CA THR A 127 -8.79 -7.16 -5.59
C THR A 127 -8.88 -5.65 -5.48
N ASP A 128 -8.06 -5.04 -4.64
CA ASP A 128 -8.08 -3.61 -4.34
C ASP A 128 -6.69 -3.08 -3.99
N GLN A 129 -6.60 -1.75 -3.86
CA GLN A 129 -5.35 -1.06 -3.56
C GLN A 129 -4.74 -1.49 -2.21
N PHE A 130 -5.55 -1.88 -1.22
CA PHE A 130 -5.04 -2.32 0.07
C PHE A 130 -4.29 -3.64 -0.03
N GLU A 131 -4.89 -4.65 -0.66
CA GLU A 131 -4.23 -5.93 -0.90
C GLU A 131 -2.99 -5.79 -1.77
N LEU A 132 -3.07 -4.93 -2.80
CA LEU A 132 -1.94 -4.61 -3.66
C LEU A 132 -0.75 -4.06 -2.84
N CYS A 133 -1.03 -3.09 -1.97
CA CYS A 133 -0.03 -2.48 -1.10
C CYS A 133 0.54 -3.47 -0.09
N MET A 134 -0.29 -4.32 0.54
CA MET A 134 0.18 -5.38 1.43
C MET A 134 1.16 -6.33 0.73
N LEU A 135 0.80 -6.82 -0.46
CA LEU A 135 1.64 -7.74 -1.22
C LEU A 135 2.95 -7.09 -1.65
N LYS A 136 2.87 -5.86 -2.20
CA LYS A 136 4.04 -5.15 -2.72
C LYS A 136 5.02 -4.77 -1.60
N CYS A 137 4.52 -4.23 -0.48
CA CYS A 137 5.36 -3.84 0.65
C CYS A 137 6.00 -5.05 1.35
N ARG A 138 5.35 -6.22 1.37
CA ARG A 138 5.87 -7.44 2.03
C ARG A 138 7.00 -8.10 1.26
N THR A 139 6.93 -8.10 -0.06
CA THR A 139 7.85 -8.85 -0.94
C THR A 139 8.56 -7.90 -1.88
N SER A 140 9.63 -7.30 -1.39
CA SER A 140 10.45 -6.38 -2.16
C SER A 140 11.74 -7.07 -2.60
N SER A 141 11.80 -7.60 -3.82
CA SER A 141 13.09 -7.90 -4.46
C SER A 141 13.97 -6.65 -4.61
N ASN A 142 13.39 -5.46 -4.42
CA ASN A 142 14.12 -4.19 -4.38
C ASN A 142 14.82 -3.98 -3.03
N SER A 143 14.38 -4.66 -1.97
CA SER A 143 15.00 -4.54 -0.66
C SER A 143 16.20 -5.45 -0.51
N VAL A 144 16.51 -6.32 -1.49
CA VAL A 144 17.64 -7.25 -1.46
C VAL A 144 18.57 -7.10 -2.67
N HIS A 145 19.86 -7.32 -2.45
CA HIS A 145 20.96 -7.47 -3.39
C HIS A 145 21.46 -8.92 -3.33
N SER A 146 21.80 -9.52 -4.47
CA SER A 146 22.32 -10.90 -4.56
C SER A 146 21.51 -11.92 -3.75
N GLU A 147 20.23 -12.04 -4.10
CA GLU A 147 19.25 -13.03 -3.60
C GLU A 147 18.92 -13.01 -2.08
N ASN A 148 19.79 -12.52 -1.18
CA ASN A 148 19.56 -12.59 0.28
C ASN A 148 20.12 -11.44 1.15
N LYS A 149 20.83 -10.43 0.61
CA LYS A 149 21.37 -9.31 1.42
C LYS A 149 20.50 -8.07 1.29
N TYR A 150 19.98 -7.50 2.38
CA TYR A 150 19.19 -6.27 2.25
C TYR A 150 20.02 -5.12 1.64
N LYS A 151 19.48 -4.38 0.65
CA LYS A 151 20.12 -3.19 0.06
C LYS A 151 20.30 -2.07 1.08
N SER A 152 19.34 -1.97 1.99
CA SER A 152 19.40 -1.09 3.15
C SER A 152 18.92 -1.85 4.36
N GLU A 153 19.73 -1.88 5.40
CA GLU A 153 19.36 -2.46 6.69
C GLU A 153 18.22 -1.68 7.37
N LYS A 154 17.97 -0.44 6.92
CA LYS A 154 16.93 0.45 7.45
C LYS A 154 15.67 0.48 6.60
N MET A 155 15.75 0.40 5.27
CA MET A 155 14.61 0.56 4.35
C MET A 155 14.24 -0.77 3.67
N LYS A 156 13.38 -1.55 4.33
CA LYS A 156 13.09 -2.96 3.97
C LYS A 156 11.77 -3.18 3.25
N TYR A 157 10.86 -2.21 3.26
CA TYR A 157 9.50 -2.37 2.73
C TYR A 157 9.26 -1.34 1.63
N CYS A 158 9.03 -1.77 0.39
CA CYS A 158 8.96 -0.85 -0.74
C CYS A 158 7.68 -1.01 -1.54
N TYR A 159 7.04 0.10 -1.87
CA TYR A 159 5.86 0.13 -2.75
C TYR A 159 6.19 0.54 -4.20
N LYS A 160 7.31 1.24 -4.41
CA LYS A 160 7.79 1.60 -5.75
C LYS A 160 8.66 0.51 -6.38
N GLN A 161 8.68 0.50 -7.70
CA GLN A 161 9.71 -0.21 -8.45
C GLN A 161 10.97 0.66 -8.47
N GLU A 162 12.15 0.08 -8.20
CA GLU A 162 13.38 0.85 -8.35
C GLU A 162 13.58 1.27 -9.81
N PRO A 163 14.05 2.50 -10.07
CA PRO A 163 14.50 2.88 -11.40
C PRO A 163 15.63 1.92 -11.79
N ASN A 164 15.58 1.36 -13.00
CA ASN A 164 16.68 0.59 -13.58
C ASN A 164 17.94 1.46 -13.58
N ARG A 165 18.77 1.36 -12.55
CA ARG A 165 20.15 1.83 -12.62
C ARG A 165 20.94 0.66 -13.19
N PRO A 166 21.56 0.78 -14.38
CA PRO A 166 22.61 -0.16 -14.74
C PRO A 166 23.64 -0.11 -13.62
N PHE A 167 24.01 -1.27 -13.08
CA PHE A 167 25.09 -1.38 -12.12
C PHE A 167 26.33 -0.74 -12.74
N SER A 168 26.75 0.42 -12.25
CA SER A 168 28.12 0.86 -12.49
C SER A 168 29.02 -0.13 -11.77
N ARG A 169 29.75 -0.92 -12.57
CA ARG A 169 30.85 -1.77 -12.11
C ARG A 169 31.92 -0.92 -11.42
#